data_AF-A0A6M1SUC1-F1
#
_entry.id   AF-A0A6M1SUC1-F1
#
_cell.length_a   1.000
_cell.length_b   1.000
_cell.length_c   1.000
_cell.angle_alpha   90.00
_cell.angle_beta   90.00
_cell.angle_gamma   90.00
#
_symmetry.space_group_name_H-M   'P 1'
#
loop_
_entity.id
_entity.type
_entity.pdbx_description
1 polymer ?
#
loop_
_entity_poly.entity_id
_entity_poly.type
_entity_poly.pdbx_seq_one_letter_code
_entity_poly.pdbx_strand_id
1 'polypeptide(L)'
;MTQRKMDDVVFGIADDDTPELTADTAKELVPAAQFFAERGLPIPGRPKSETPKVAVSLRLDQAVIDGFKADGPGWQTRMNEVLAESLKQTKKSA
;
A
#
# COMPACT_ATOMS: atom_id res chain seq x y z
N MET A 1 22.27 0.12 -12.63
CA MET A 1 21.15 -0.81 -12.37
C MET A 1 21.76 -2.09 -11.81
N THR A 2 21.68 -2.29 -10.49
CA THR A 2 22.22 -3.51 -9.86
C THR A 2 21.12 -4.56 -9.82
N GLN A 3 21.29 -5.60 -10.62
CA GLN A 3 20.42 -6.77 -10.68
C GLN A 3 20.56 -7.51 -9.34
N ARG A 4 19.56 -7.40 -8.46
CA ARG A 4 19.51 -8.28 -7.28
C ARG A 4 19.31 -9.70 -7.79
N LYS A 5 20.29 -10.55 -7.51
CA LYS A 5 20.27 -11.98 -7.79
C LYS A 5 19.09 -12.59 -7.01
N MET A 6 18.09 -13.05 -7.76
CA MET A 6 16.80 -13.53 -7.23
C MET A 6 16.88 -14.99 -6.75
N ASP A 7 18.05 -15.61 -6.87
CA ASP A 7 18.27 -17.06 -6.80
C ASP A 7 18.26 -17.62 -5.35
N ASP A 8 18.30 -16.78 -4.32
CA ASP A 8 18.34 -17.20 -2.89
C ASP A 8 17.03 -16.91 -2.13
N VAL A 9 15.95 -16.49 -2.81
CA VAL A 9 14.67 -16.24 -2.11
C VAL A 9 13.89 -17.55 -2.02
N VAL A 10 13.97 -18.19 -0.85
CA VAL A 10 13.11 -19.35 -0.52
C VAL A 10 11.72 -18.84 -0.16
N PHE A 11 10.75 -19.07 -1.04
CA PHE A 11 9.35 -18.78 -0.78
C PHE A 11 8.68 -20.00 -0.15
N GLY A 12 8.08 -19.84 1.04
CA GLY A 12 7.17 -20.78 1.68
C GLY A 12 7.55 -22.26 1.55
N ILE A 13 8.42 -22.75 2.45
CA ILE A 13 8.66 -24.20 2.57
C ILE A 13 7.39 -24.82 3.15
N ALA A 14 6.95 -25.93 2.57
CA ALA A 14 5.82 -26.65 3.10
C ALA A 14 6.10 -27.14 4.52
N ASP A 15 5.18 -26.85 5.43
CA ASP A 15 5.21 -27.29 6.81
C ASP A 15 3.81 -27.76 7.24
N ASP A 16 3.64 -28.02 8.54
CA ASP A 16 2.37 -28.50 9.10
C ASP A 16 1.25 -27.44 9.00
N ASP A 17 1.58 -26.16 9.14
CA ASP A 17 0.63 -25.04 9.07
C ASP A 17 0.36 -24.60 7.61
N THR A 18 1.29 -24.90 6.70
CA THR A 18 1.26 -24.52 5.28
C THR A 18 1.59 -25.73 4.40
N PRO A 19 0.66 -26.70 4.26
CA PRO A 19 0.90 -27.90 3.45
C PRO A 19 1.00 -27.56 1.96
N GLU A 20 1.64 -28.46 1.20
CA GLU A 20 1.71 -28.34 -0.27
C GLU A 20 0.31 -28.39 -0.90
N LEU A 21 0.06 -27.48 -1.85
CA LEU A 21 -1.18 -27.47 -2.61
C LEU A 21 -1.16 -28.57 -3.68
N THR A 22 -1.65 -29.76 -3.33
CA THR A 22 -1.79 -30.91 -4.24
C THR A 22 -2.88 -30.69 -5.30
N ALA A 23 -2.80 -31.45 -6.40
CA ALA A 23 -3.78 -31.37 -7.49
C ALA A 23 -5.21 -31.74 -7.05
N ASP A 24 -5.36 -32.62 -6.08
CA ASP A 24 -6.68 -33.00 -5.56
C ASP A 24 -7.25 -31.92 -4.65
N THR A 25 -6.44 -31.35 -3.73
CA THR A 25 -6.85 -30.19 -2.91
C THR A 25 -7.16 -28.95 -3.76
N ALA A 26 -6.46 -28.77 -4.89
CA ALA A 26 -6.71 -27.64 -5.78
C ALA A 26 -8.09 -27.71 -6.46
N LYS A 27 -8.63 -28.91 -6.71
CA LYS A 27 -9.97 -29.09 -7.32
C LYS A 27 -11.10 -28.72 -6.36
N GLU A 28 -10.84 -28.78 -5.06
CA GLU A 28 -11.80 -28.47 -4.00
C GLU A 28 -11.84 -26.97 -3.66
N LEU A 29 -10.89 -26.18 -4.19
CA LEU A 29 -10.86 -24.73 -3.97
C LEU A 29 -12.08 -24.06 -4.59
N VAL A 30 -12.71 -23.19 -3.80
CA VAL A 30 -13.80 -22.33 -4.24
C VAL A 30 -13.35 -20.87 -4.28
N PRO A 31 -13.99 -20.01 -5.09
CA PRO A 31 -13.73 -18.58 -5.04
C PRO A 31 -13.95 -18.05 -3.62
N ALA A 32 -13.06 -17.14 -3.17
CA ALA A 32 -13.17 -16.55 -1.83
C ALA A 32 -14.56 -15.95 -1.57
N ALA A 33 -15.14 -15.28 -2.58
CA ALA A 33 -16.49 -14.72 -2.49
C ALA A 33 -17.54 -15.78 -2.13
N GLN A 34 -17.45 -16.98 -2.71
CA GLN A 34 -18.34 -18.10 -2.39
C GLN A 34 -18.09 -18.61 -0.96
N PHE A 35 -16.83 -18.87 -0.59
CA PHE A 35 -16.46 -19.36 0.74
C PHE A 35 -16.98 -18.47 1.88
N PHE A 36 -16.79 -17.14 1.75
CA PHE A 36 -17.21 -16.17 2.75
C PHE A 36 -18.74 -15.99 2.76
N ALA A 37 -19.40 -15.98 1.60
CA ALA A 37 -20.86 -15.85 1.51
C ALA A 37 -21.59 -17.04 2.15
N GLU A 38 -21.15 -18.27 1.88
CA GLU A 38 -21.74 -19.49 2.47
C GLU A 38 -21.62 -19.54 4.00
N ARG A 39 -20.62 -18.85 4.56
CA ARG A 39 -20.39 -18.74 6.01
C ARG A 39 -20.97 -17.47 6.63
N GLY A 40 -21.65 -16.63 5.86
CA GLY A 40 -22.18 -15.34 6.33
C GLY A 40 -21.10 -14.37 6.82
N LEU A 41 -19.87 -14.53 6.35
CA LEU A 41 -18.72 -13.71 6.75
C LEU A 41 -18.46 -12.60 5.71
N PRO A 42 -18.03 -11.40 6.14
CA PRO A 42 -17.56 -10.40 5.21
C PRO A 42 -16.22 -10.83 4.60
N ILE A 43 -15.99 -10.50 3.33
CA ILE A 43 -14.69 -10.70 2.70
C ILE A 43 -13.67 -9.81 3.43
N PRO A 44 -12.60 -10.37 4.01
CA PRO A 44 -11.60 -9.58 4.69
C PRO A 44 -10.88 -8.68 3.67
N GLY A 45 -10.73 -7.41 4.03
CA GLY A 45 -10.00 -6.41 3.25
C GLY A 45 -9.14 -5.55 4.16
N ARG A 46 -8.28 -4.72 3.57
CA ARG A 46 -7.53 -3.72 4.35
C ARG A 46 -8.54 -2.84 5.11
N PRO A 47 -8.41 -2.67 6.44
CA PRO A 47 -9.29 -1.81 7.19
C PRO A 47 -9.29 -0.40 6.58
N LYS A 48 -10.48 0.18 6.46
CA LYS A 48 -10.65 1.53 5.91
C LYS A 48 -9.93 2.52 6.84
N SER A 49 -9.10 3.40 6.28
CA SER A 49 -8.53 4.51 7.05
C SER A 49 -9.66 5.42 7.53
N GLU A 50 -9.68 5.77 8.82
CA GLU A 50 -10.63 6.74 9.36
C GLU A 50 -10.44 8.14 8.73
N THR A 51 -9.19 8.48 8.39
CA THR A 51 -8.82 9.76 7.78
C THR A 51 -8.03 9.50 6.49
N PRO A 52 -8.71 9.21 5.36
CA PRO A 52 -8.04 9.04 4.08
C PRO A 52 -7.51 10.39 3.57
N LYS A 53 -6.39 10.35 2.82
CA LYS A 53 -5.92 11.53 2.08
C LYS A 53 -6.97 11.93 1.04
N VAL A 54 -7.25 13.23 0.95
CA VAL A 54 -8.20 13.77 -0.03
C VAL A 54 -7.44 14.10 -1.32
N ALA A 55 -7.87 13.53 -2.43
CA ALA A 55 -7.36 13.91 -3.75
C ALA A 55 -7.99 15.25 -4.17
N VAL A 56 -7.16 16.27 -4.35
CA VAL A 56 -7.59 17.61 -4.76
C VAL A 56 -6.88 18.02 -6.06
N SER A 57 -7.56 18.79 -6.89
CA SER A 57 -6.94 19.44 -8.05
C SER A 57 -6.48 20.84 -7.63
N LEU A 58 -5.17 21.03 -7.52
CA LEU A 58 -4.53 22.28 -7.10
C LEU A 58 -3.54 22.75 -8.18
N ARG A 59 -3.55 24.04 -8.48
CA ARG A 59 -2.52 24.67 -9.33
C ARG A 59 -1.38 25.15 -8.44
N LEU A 60 -0.16 24.73 -8.78
CA LEU A 60 1.07 25.11 -8.10
C LEU A 60 2.04 25.70 -9.13
N ASP A 61 2.94 26.56 -8.68
CA ASP A 61 4.00 27.09 -9.54
C ASP A 61 4.90 25.98 -10.06
N GLN A 62 5.34 26.12 -11.31
CA GLN A 62 6.19 25.13 -11.99
C GLN A 62 7.49 24.87 -11.20
N ALA A 63 8.12 25.93 -10.70
CA ALA A 63 9.36 25.83 -9.93
C ALA A 63 9.20 25.01 -8.64
N VAL A 64 8.03 25.05 -8.00
CA VAL A 64 7.74 24.25 -6.80
C VAL A 64 7.67 22.77 -7.15
N ILE A 65 6.93 22.43 -8.22
CA ILE A 65 6.81 21.05 -8.69
C ILE A 65 8.17 20.49 -9.10
N ASP A 66 8.96 21.26 -9.84
CA ASP A 66 10.27 20.83 -10.31
C ASP A 66 11.26 20.64 -9.16
N GLY A 67 11.24 21.53 -8.17
CA GLY A 67 12.04 21.39 -6.95
C GLY A 67 11.75 20.08 -6.22
N PHE A 68 10.48 19.79 -5.93
CA PHE A 68 10.14 18.54 -5.25
C PHE A 68 10.45 17.30 -6.10
N LYS A 69 10.20 17.33 -7.41
CA LYS A 69 10.49 16.21 -8.32
C LYS A 69 11.99 15.91 -8.43
N ALA A 70 12.85 16.91 -8.31
CA ALA A 70 14.30 16.74 -8.38
C ALA A 70 14.83 15.78 -7.29
N ASP A 71 14.17 15.74 -6.13
CA ASP A 71 14.48 14.83 -5.02
C ASP A 71 14.09 13.36 -5.30
N GLY A 72 13.51 13.06 -6.47
CA GLY A 72 13.20 11.71 -6.92
C GLY A 72 11.89 11.13 -6.37
N PRO A 73 11.76 9.78 -6.34
CA PRO A 73 10.54 9.11 -5.90
C PRO A 73 10.09 9.56 -4.49
N GLY A 74 8.77 9.64 -4.29
CA GLY A 74 8.19 10.08 -3.03
C GLY A 74 8.06 11.60 -2.86
N TRP A 75 8.35 12.38 -3.90
CA TRP A 75 8.26 13.85 -3.85
C TRP A 75 6.88 14.39 -3.42
N GLN A 76 5.79 13.72 -3.79
CA GLN A 76 4.44 14.11 -3.36
C GLN A 76 4.23 13.91 -1.85
N THR A 77 4.83 12.87 -1.28
CA THR A 77 4.79 12.62 0.17
C THR A 77 5.54 13.71 0.92
N ARG A 78 6.76 14.04 0.46
CA ARG A 78 7.55 15.15 1.02
C ARG A 78 6.82 16.49 0.93
N MET A 79 6.21 16.78 -0.23
CA MET A 79 5.39 17.98 -0.41
C MET A 79 4.23 18.04 0.60
N ASN A 80 3.53 16.92 0.82
CA ASN A 80 2.47 16.85 1.82
C ASN A 80 2.98 17.05 3.26
N GLU A 81 4.16 16.54 3.60
CA GLU A 81 4.79 16.73 4.91
C GLU A 81 5.11 18.21 5.17
N VAL A 82 5.69 18.90 4.18
CA VAL A 82 5.98 20.35 4.27
C VAL A 82 4.71 21.17 4.47
N LEU A 83 3.64 20.85 3.72
CA LEU A 83 2.33 21.50 3.89
C LEU A 83 1.73 21.23 5.28
N ALA A 84 1.88 20.02 5.80
CA ALA A 84 1.40 19.69 7.14
C ALA A 84 2.21 20.41 8.24
N GLU A 85 3.51 20.57 8.04
CA GLU A 85 4.38 21.27 8.98
C GLU A 85 4.11 22.78 9.03
N SER A 86 3.89 23.42 7.86
CA SER A 86 3.57 24.85 7.81
C SER A 86 2.30 25.18 8.61
N LEU A 87 1.29 24.31 8.59
CA LEU A 87 0.07 24.44 9.41
C LEU A 87 0.32 24.30 10.92
N LYS A 88 1.37 23.58 11.34
CA LYS A 88 1.76 23.50 12.76
C LYS A 88 2.49 24.76 13.20
N GLN A 89 3.34 25.30 12.33
CA GLN A 89 4.11 26.51 12.61
C GLN A 89 3.19 27.73 12.77
N THR A 90 2.18 27.89 11.91
CA THR A 90 1.20 28.99 12.03
C THR A 90 0.41 28.94 13.33
N LYS A 91 0.07 27.74 13.83
CA LYS A 91 -0.60 27.55 15.13
C LYS A 91 0.28 27.85 16.35
N LYS A 92 1.61 27.81 16.20
CA LYS A 92 2.55 28.07 17.30
C LYS A 92 2.83 29.57 17.49
N SER A 93 2.59 30.37 16.45
CA SER A 93 2.84 31.81 16.43
C SER A 93 1.57 32.65 16.64
N ALA A 94 0.43 32.01 16.89
CA ALA A 94 -0.84 32.62 17.26
C ALA A 94 -1.16 32.32 18.74
#